data_AF-A0A950MZT6-F1
#
_entry.id   AF-A0A950MZT6-F1
#
_cell.length_a   1.000
_cell.length_b   1.000
_cell.length_c   1.000
_cell.angle_alpha   90.00
_cell.angle_beta   90.00
_cell.angle_gamma   90.00
#
_symmetry.space_group_name_H-M   'P 1'
#
loop_
_entity.id
_entity.type
_entity.pdbx_description
1 polymer ?
#
loop_
_entity_poly.entity_id
_entity_poly.type
_entity_poly.pdbx_seq_one_letter_code
_entity_poly.pdbx_strand_id
1 'polypeptide(L)'
;FGLLILFGGLRGLRSNIIWSMFWGVAVVHFCLRPFSRKMVLAGLGVMIAFAVFYAAYKHGGTKDFKKAVAGEETRYGSSVSKVALWDLARADVQAFLLYRMSRVGTDYQIVYGRTYVGALALLIPEALWPGRPPTKIQEGTQILWGDDAVLIGKASNLYGLAGEAMLNFGPASVPIAFAVFALCVSGVRKFVYRLRRNDGRVFLLPTFLSLCILGLICDSDNVLFFLFQYGTSVAMVLLFTCRPVRRSPTLSGSL
;
A
#
# COMPACT_ATOMS: atom_id res chain seq x y z
N PHE A 1 -13.32 -6.64 -14.99
CA PHE A 1 -13.81 -6.60 -13.58
C PHE A 1 -14.26 -7.98 -13.08
N GLY A 2 -15.19 -8.65 -13.78
CA GLY A 2 -15.63 -10.01 -13.42
C GLY A 2 -14.50 -11.04 -13.32
N LEU A 3 -13.54 -11.03 -14.24
CA LEU A 3 -12.36 -11.91 -14.20
C LEU A 3 -11.42 -11.64 -13.00
N LEU A 4 -11.29 -10.40 -12.54
CA LEU A 4 -10.47 -10.06 -11.36
C LEU A 4 -11.15 -10.50 -10.05
N ILE A 5 -12.49 -10.45 -9.99
CA ILE A 5 -13.26 -10.93 -8.84
C ILE A 5 -13.28 -12.46 -8.81
N LEU A 6 -13.50 -13.10 -9.97
CA LEU A 6 -13.42 -14.56 -10.12
C LEU A 6 -12.01 -15.08 -9.81
N PHE A 7 -10.98 -14.64 -10.53
CA PHE A 7 -9.63 -15.19 -10.33
C PHE A 7 -8.88 -14.61 -9.12
N GLY A 8 -9.15 -13.37 -8.72
CA GLY A 8 -8.57 -12.76 -7.53
C GLY A 8 -9.18 -13.29 -6.24
N GLY A 9 -10.50 -13.53 -6.23
CA GLY A 9 -11.21 -14.14 -5.11
C GLY A 9 -10.93 -15.63 -4.94
N LEU A 10 -10.83 -16.38 -6.04
CA LEU A 10 -10.49 -17.81 -6.01
C LEU A 10 -9.04 -18.07 -5.53
N ARG A 11 -8.13 -17.10 -5.66
CA ARG A 11 -6.77 -17.17 -5.08
C ARG A 11 -6.70 -16.87 -3.57
N GLY A 12 -7.83 -16.56 -2.92
CA GLY A 12 -7.89 -16.38 -1.46
C GLY A 12 -7.18 -15.12 -0.93
N LEU A 13 -6.97 -14.12 -1.78
CA LEU A 13 -6.30 -12.86 -1.45
C LEU A 13 -7.32 -11.71 -1.29
N ARG A 14 -7.72 -11.42 -0.04
CA ARG A 14 -8.61 -10.30 0.32
C ARG A 14 -8.22 -8.98 -0.34
N SER A 15 -6.92 -8.69 -0.35
CA SER A 15 -6.37 -7.44 -0.89
C SER A 15 -6.74 -7.24 -2.35
N ASN A 16 -6.73 -8.29 -3.17
CA ASN A 16 -7.05 -8.18 -4.60
C ASN A 16 -8.51 -7.80 -4.84
N ILE A 17 -9.45 -8.34 -4.04
CA ILE A 17 -10.87 -7.98 -4.14
C ILE A 17 -11.05 -6.51 -3.76
N ILE A 18 -10.50 -6.11 -2.60
CA ILE A 18 -10.62 -4.73 -2.09
C ILE A 18 -10.00 -3.74 -3.08
N TRP A 19 -8.79 -4.01 -3.57
CA TRP A 19 -8.13 -3.16 -4.55
C TRP A 19 -8.88 -3.07 -5.87
N SER A 20 -9.40 -4.18 -6.38
CA SER A 20 -10.19 -4.17 -7.61
C SER A 20 -11.44 -3.31 -7.45
N MET A 21 -12.20 -3.51 -6.36
CA MET A 21 -13.40 -2.71 -6.05
C MET A 21 -13.06 -1.23 -5.91
N PHE A 22 -12.01 -0.89 -5.16
CA PHE A 22 -11.53 0.48 -5.02
C PHE A 22 -11.24 1.11 -6.37
N TRP A 23 -10.50 0.43 -7.24
CA TRP A 23 -10.18 0.91 -8.58
C TRP A 23 -11.41 1.12 -9.44
N GLY A 24 -12.36 0.19 -9.44
CA GLY A 24 -13.61 0.35 -10.19
C GLY A 24 -14.41 1.55 -9.74
N VAL A 25 -14.57 1.70 -8.42
CA VAL A 25 -15.28 2.84 -7.83
C VAL A 25 -14.54 4.15 -8.13
N ALA A 26 -13.22 4.18 -7.99
CA ALA A 26 -12.42 5.38 -8.24
C ALA A 26 -12.50 5.83 -9.70
N VAL A 27 -12.37 4.90 -10.66
CA VAL A 27 -12.51 5.21 -12.10
C VAL A 27 -13.90 5.76 -12.39
N VAL A 28 -14.96 5.11 -11.90
CA VAL A 28 -16.34 5.61 -12.11
C VAL A 28 -16.52 6.98 -11.45
N HIS A 29 -16.04 7.15 -10.22
CA HIS A 29 -16.17 8.39 -9.45
C HIS A 29 -15.54 9.59 -10.16
N PHE A 30 -14.31 9.43 -10.66
CA PHE A 30 -13.55 10.53 -11.27
C PHE A 30 -13.84 10.70 -12.75
N CYS A 31 -14.08 9.62 -13.50
CA CYS A 31 -14.15 9.68 -14.97
C CYS A 31 -15.59 9.73 -15.49
N LEU A 32 -16.57 9.18 -14.77
CA LEU A 32 -17.96 9.07 -15.25
C LEU A 32 -18.92 9.91 -14.43
N ARG A 33 -19.06 9.61 -13.13
CA ARG A 33 -20.03 10.27 -12.26
C ARG A 33 -19.55 10.27 -10.81
N PRO A 34 -19.47 11.45 -10.15
CA PRO A 34 -19.08 11.50 -8.76
C PRO A 34 -20.17 10.86 -7.89
N PHE A 35 -19.73 9.99 -6.98
CA PHE A 35 -20.57 9.44 -5.93
C PHE A 35 -20.79 10.46 -4.82
N SER A 36 -21.97 10.40 -4.18
CA SER A 36 -22.23 11.21 -3.00
C SER A 36 -21.35 10.76 -1.84
N ARG A 37 -21.02 11.68 -0.92
CA ARG A 37 -20.23 11.35 0.29
C ARG A 37 -20.88 10.23 1.11
N LYS A 38 -22.21 10.20 1.17
CA LYS A 38 -22.98 9.16 1.86
C LYS A 38 -22.72 7.77 1.27
N MET A 39 -22.69 7.66 -0.06
CA MET A 39 -22.40 6.39 -0.75
C MET A 39 -20.96 5.94 -0.52
N VAL A 40 -20.00 6.88 -0.52
CA VAL A 40 -18.59 6.57 -0.23
C VAL A 40 -18.44 6.04 1.20
N LEU A 41 -19.07 6.69 2.18
CA LEU A 41 -19.06 6.26 3.58
C LEU A 41 -19.74 4.88 3.77
N ALA A 42 -20.89 4.66 3.12
CA ALA A 42 -21.56 3.36 3.15
C ALA A 42 -20.68 2.25 2.54
N GLY A 43 -20.03 2.53 1.40
CA GLY A 43 -19.10 1.60 0.76
C GLY A 43 -17.89 1.28 1.63
N LEU A 44 -17.30 2.28 2.31
CA LEU A 44 -16.23 2.07 3.29
C LEU A 44 -16.68 1.15 4.44
N GLY A 45 -17.90 1.38 4.96
CA GLY A 45 -18.48 0.52 5.99
C GLY A 45 -18.61 -0.94 5.54
N VAL A 46 -19.11 -1.18 4.32
CA VAL A 46 -19.20 -2.52 3.73
C VAL A 46 -17.81 -3.15 3.54
N MET A 47 -16.81 -2.38 3.11
CA MET A 47 -15.43 -2.90 2.98
C MET A 47 -14.82 -3.30 4.32
N ILE A 48 -15.03 -2.52 5.38
CA ILE A 48 -14.55 -2.85 6.73
C ILE A 48 -15.27 -4.10 7.24
N ALA A 49 -16.59 -4.18 7.09
CA ALA A 49 -17.36 -5.36 7.47
C ALA A 49 -16.87 -6.61 6.73
N PHE A 50 -16.65 -6.51 5.41
CA PHE A 50 -16.07 -7.59 4.61
C PHE A 50 -14.69 -8.02 5.13
N ALA A 51 -13.80 -7.07 5.45
CA ALA A 51 -12.48 -7.36 5.96
C ALA A 51 -12.50 -8.14 7.29
N VAL A 52 -13.40 -7.74 8.21
CA VAL A 52 -13.62 -8.36 9.52
C VAL A 52 -14.18 -9.78 9.38
N PHE A 53 -15.29 -9.93 8.66
CA PHE A 53 -15.93 -11.25 8.52
C PHE A 53 -15.08 -12.23 7.74
N TYR A 54 -14.39 -11.77 6.70
CA TYR A 54 -13.47 -12.62 5.95
C TYR A 54 -12.26 -13.03 6.82
N ALA A 55 -11.72 -12.12 7.65
CA ALA A 55 -10.62 -12.47 8.58
C ALA A 55 -11.05 -13.60 9.53
N ALA A 56 -12.23 -13.46 10.13
CA ALA A 56 -12.78 -14.45 11.05
C ALA A 56 -12.97 -15.81 10.34
N TYR A 57 -13.57 -15.80 9.15
CA TYR A 57 -13.75 -17.00 8.34
C TYR A 57 -12.42 -17.67 7.94
N LYS A 58 -11.44 -16.89 7.47
CA LYS A 58 -10.17 -17.45 7.00
C LYS A 58 -9.32 -18.06 8.12
N HIS A 59 -9.36 -17.49 9.33
CA HIS A 59 -8.51 -17.96 10.44
C HIS A 59 -9.18 -18.98 11.36
N GLY A 60 -10.49 -18.90 11.55
CA GLY A 60 -11.22 -19.78 12.47
C GLY A 60 -12.42 -20.51 11.85
N GLY A 61 -12.53 -20.46 10.52
CA GLY A 61 -13.56 -21.18 9.77
C GLY A 61 -14.98 -20.67 10.06
N THR A 62 -15.96 -21.55 9.83
CA THR A 62 -17.38 -21.23 10.01
C THR A 62 -17.76 -20.92 11.47
N LYS A 63 -17.00 -21.46 12.44
CA LYS A 63 -17.23 -21.22 13.87
C LYS A 63 -16.89 -19.78 14.25
N ASP A 64 -15.70 -19.31 13.90
CA ASP A 64 -15.30 -17.92 14.21
C ASP A 64 -16.04 -16.90 13.34
N PHE A 65 -16.49 -17.28 12.14
CA PHE A 65 -17.42 -16.44 11.37
C PHE A 65 -18.74 -16.21 12.11
N LYS A 66 -19.37 -17.26 12.65
CA LYS A 66 -20.61 -17.13 13.43
C LYS A 66 -20.41 -16.27 14.66
N LYS A 67 -19.28 -16.45 15.37
CA LYS A 67 -18.91 -15.61 16.52
C LYS A 67 -18.74 -14.14 16.13
N ALA A 68 -18.04 -13.86 15.04
CA ALA A 68 -17.86 -12.50 14.54
C ALA A 68 -19.19 -11.83 14.15
N VAL A 69 -20.14 -12.58 13.58
CA VAL A 69 -21.50 -12.09 13.29
C VAL A 69 -22.30 -11.82 14.57
N ALA A 70 -22.12 -12.66 15.59
CA ALA A 70 -22.74 -12.49 16.92
C ALA A 70 -22.07 -11.39 17.78
N GLY A 71 -20.95 -10.83 17.34
CA GLY A 71 -20.18 -9.85 18.12
C GLY A 71 -19.33 -10.47 19.23
N GLU A 72 -19.13 -11.79 19.21
CA GLU A 72 -18.33 -12.53 20.20
C GLU A 72 -16.83 -12.55 19.84
N GLU A 73 -15.98 -12.74 20.86
CA GLU A 73 -14.55 -12.91 20.64
C GLU A 73 -14.23 -14.24 19.94
N THR A 74 -13.37 -14.16 18.92
CA THR A 74 -12.89 -15.35 18.21
C THR A 74 -11.71 -15.97 18.94
N ARG A 75 -11.29 -17.18 18.54
CA ARG A 75 -10.13 -17.86 19.14
C ARG A 75 -8.84 -17.00 19.10
N TYR A 76 -8.77 -16.05 18.19
CA TYR A 76 -7.63 -15.16 17.97
C TYR A 76 -7.88 -13.72 18.46
N GLY A 77 -8.86 -13.52 19.36
CA GLY A 77 -9.27 -12.21 19.89
C GLY A 77 -10.44 -11.58 19.15
N SER A 78 -10.73 -10.30 19.42
CA SER A 78 -11.74 -9.54 18.67
C SER A 78 -11.35 -9.44 17.18
N SER A 79 -12.27 -9.86 16.30
CA SER A 79 -12.06 -9.76 14.85
C SER A 79 -11.82 -8.32 14.40
N VAL A 80 -12.39 -7.35 15.12
CA VAL A 80 -12.22 -5.92 14.87
C VAL A 80 -10.84 -5.45 15.28
N SER A 81 -10.35 -5.82 16.47
CA SER A 81 -9.01 -5.42 16.91
C SER A 81 -7.93 -6.02 16.02
N LYS A 82 -8.12 -7.26 15.54
CA LYS A 82 -7.21 -7.88 14.59
C LYS A 82 -7.15 -7.11 13.27
N VAL A 83 -8.29 -6.77 12.67
CA VAL A 83 -8.29 -5.98 11.42
C VAL A 83 -7.72 -4.58 11.65
N ALA A 84 -8.08 -3.91 12.75
CA ALA A 84 -7.60 -2.57 13.06
C ALA A 84 -6.09 -2.54 13.35
N LEU A 85 -5.59 -3.41 14.23
CA LEU A 85 -4.21 -3.39 14.68
C LEU A 85 -3.27 -4.10 13.71
N TRP A 86 -3.67 -5.24 13.15
CA TRP A 86 -2.79 -6.05 12.29
C TRP A 86 -2.87 -5.61 10.83
N ASP A 87 -4.09 -5.50 10.28
CA ASP A 87 -4.26 -5.26 8.83
C ASP A 87 -4.14 -3.76 8.47
N LEU A 88 -4.69 -2.87 9.31
CA LEU A 88 -4.72 -1.42 9.06
C LEU A 88 -3.54 -0.66 9.69
N ALA A 89 -3.32 -0.82 11.00
CA ALA A 89 -2.31 -0.06 11.72
C ALA A 89 -0.90 -0.67 11.63
N ARG A 90 -0.79 -1.99 11.37
CA ARG A 90 0.47 -2.76 11.41
C ARG A 90 1.22 -2.61 12.74
N ALA A 91 0.47 -2.33 13.81
CA ALA A 91 1.02 -1.99 15.11
C ALA A 91 1.72 -3.18 15.77
N ASP A 92 1.30 -4.40 15.46
CA ASP A 92 1.89 -5.65 15.94
C ASP A 92 3.35 -5.82 15.45
N VAL A 93 3.55 -5.74 14.14
CA VAL A 93 4.88 -5.88 13.52
C VAL A 93 5.76 -4.71 13.94
N GLN A 94 5.21 -3.49 13.94
CA GLN A 94 5.96 -2.28 14.34
C GLN A 94 6.35 -2.29 15.82
N ALA A 95 5.48 -2.75 16.72
CA ALA A 95 5.82 -2.92 18.13
C ALA A 95 6.89 -4.00 18.32
N PHE A 96 6.83 -5.09 17.55
CA PHE A 96 7.87 -6.12 17.59
C PHE A 96 9.24 -5.59 17.12
N LEU A 97 9.27 -4.80 16.04
CA LEU A 97 10.50 -4.13 15.60
C LEU A 97 11.08 -3.26 16.72
N LEU A 98 10.24 -2.42 17.33
CA LEU A 98 10.67 -1.55 18.43
C LEU A 98 11.18 -2.36 19.63
N TYR A 99 10.51 -3.45 19.97
CA TYR A 99 10.95 -4.35 21.03
C TYR A 99 12.33 -4.98 20.74
N ARG A 100 12.56 -5.47 19.52
CA ARG A 100 13.86 -6.04 19.12
C ARG A 100 14.98 -5.01 19.08
N MET A 101 14.69 -3.79 18.65
CA MET A 101 15.66 -2.69 18.58
C MET A 101 15.96 -2.05 19.94
N SER A 102 15.02 -2.11 20.89
CA SER A 102 15.20 -1.53 22.24
C SER A 102 15.92 -2.45 23.23
N ARG A 103 16.07 -3.75 22.90
CA ARG A 103 16.82 -4.68 23.74
C ARG A 103 18.31 -4.32 23.78
N VAL A 104 18.87 -4.29 24.99
CA VAL A 104 20.31 -4.21 25.21
C VAL A 104 20.97 -5.46 24.60
N GLY A 105 22.01 -5.27 23.79
CA GLY A 105 22.67 -6.35 23.07
C GLY A 105 21.92 -6.81 21.81
N THR A 106 21.11 -5.95 21.21
CA THR A 106 20.48 -6.25 19.91
C THR A 106 21.53 -6.50 18.83
N ASP A 107 21.30 -7.55 18.05
CA ASP A 107 22.10 -8.01 16.91
C ASP A 107 21.74 -7.29 15.61
N TYR A 108 20.63 -6.54 15.60
CA TYR A 108 20.15 -5.85 14.41
C TYR A 108 20.97 -4.59 14.11
N GLN A 109 21.49 -4.50 12.89
CA GLN A 109 22.17 -3.31 12.39
C GLN A 109 21.26 -2.50 11.47
N ILE A 110 21.22 -1.19 11.70
CA ILE A 110 20.50 -0.23 10.87
C ILE A 110 21.08 -0.24 9.44
N VAL A 111 20.19 -0.25 8.43
CA VAL A 111 20.60 -0.54 7.04
C VAL A 111 20.61 0.68 6.11
N TYR A 112 20.44 1.88 6.65
CA TYR A 112 20.68 3.18 6.01
C TYR A 112 20.08 3.36 4.60
N GLY A 113 18.86 2.89 4.38
CA GLY A 113 18.14 3.05 3.12
C GLY A 113 18.27 1.87 2.16
N ARG A 114 18.98 0.80 2.54
CA ARG A 114 19.17 -0.40 1.71
C ARG A 114 17.85 -1.00 1.24
N THR A 115 16.79 -1.00 2.04
CA THR A 115 15.50 -1.56 1.61
C THR A 115 14.88 -0.76 0.47
N TYR A 116 15.02 0.58 0.48
CA TYR A 116 14.52 1.46 -0.58
C TYR A 116 15.29 1.26 -1.88
N VAL A 117 16.62 1.14 -1.79
CA VAL A 117 17.47 0.86 -2.96
C VAL A 117 17.18 -0.54 -3.49
N GLY A 118 17.05 -1.53 -2.62
CA GLY A 118 16.68 -2.90 -2.98
C GLY A 118 15.31 -2.96 -3.66
N ALA A 119 14.34 -2.17 -3.20
CA ALA A 119 13.06 -2.04 -3.88
C ALA A 119 13.23 -1.53 -5.32
N LEU A 120 13.96 -0.44 -5.53
CA LEU A 120 14.23 0.08 -6.89
C LEU A 120 14.97 -0.93 -7.77
N ALA A 121 15.89 -1.69 -7.19
CA ALA A 121 16.64 -2.73 -7.90
C ALA A 121 15.77 -3.92 -8.37
N LEU A 122 14.53 -4.05 -7.86
CA LEU A 122 13.58 -5.06 -8.37
C LEU A 122 13.21 -4.85 -9.84
N LEU A 123 13.32 -3.62 -10.36
CA LEU A 123 13.04 -3.30 -11.76
C LEU A 123 14.09 -3.89 -12.71
N ILE A 124 15.28 -4.23 -12.20
CA ILE A 124 16.38 -4.79 -12.98
C ILE A 124 16.43 -6.30 -12.70
N PRO A 125 16.26 -7.15 -13.72
CA PRO A 125 16.40 -8.60 -13.58
C PRO A 125 17.77 -9.00 -13.02
N GLU A 126 17.81 -10.06 -12.20
CA GLU A 126 19.06 -10.58 -11.61
C GLU A 126 20.09 -10.99 -12.65
N ALA A 127 19.65 -11.42 -13.84
CA ALA A 127 20.55 -11.74 -14.95
C ALA A 127 21.38 -10.53 -15.41
N LEU A 128 20.86 -9.30 -15.28
CA LEU A 128 21.58 -8.08 -15.64
C LEU A 128 22.35 -7.48 -14.46
N TRP A 129 21.90 -7.75 -13.22
CA TRP A 129 22.58 -7.29 -12.01
C TRP A 129 22.57 -8.37 -10.91
N PRO A 130 23.53 -9.33 -10.96
CA PRO A 130 23.57 -10.44 -10.01
C PRO A 130 23.82 -10.03 -8.56
N GLY A 131 24.52 -8.92 -8.34
CA GLY A 131 24.85 -8.37 -7.01
C GLY A 131 23.91 -7.26 -6.54
N ARG A 132 22.65 -7.25 -6.98
CA ARG A 132 21.71 -6.19 -6.61
C ARG A 132 21.44 -6.16 -5.09
N PRO A 133 21.23 -4.97 -4.48
CA PRO A 133 20.98 -4.86 -3.05
C PRO A 133 19.75 -5.68 -2.62
N PRO A 134 19.80 -6.27 -1.42
CA PRO A 134 18.69 -7.06 -0.92
C PRO A 134 17.48 -6.19 -0.59
N THR A 135 16.30 -6.78 -0.67
CA THR A 135 15.05 -6.11 -0.34
C THR A 135 14.76 -6.18 1.15
N LYS A 136 13.68 -5.51 1.58
CA LYS A 136 13.14 -5.56 2.93
C LYS A 136 12.90 -6.98 3.46
N ILE A 137 12.74 -7.98 2.60
CA ILE A 137 12.55 -9.39 3.03
C ILE A 137 13.77 -9.86 3.82
N GLN A 138 14.99 -9.52 3.40
CA GLN A 138 16.19 -9.93 4.12
C GLN A 138 16.32 -9.23 5.47
N GLU A 139 16.09 -7.91 5.51
CA GLU A 139 16.18 -7.14 6.76
C GLU A 139 15.08 -7.54 7.75
N GLY A 140 13.88 -7.78 7.21
CA GLY A 140 12.75 -8.29 7.94
C GLY A 140 12.99 -9.68 8.51
N THR A 141 13.71 -10.53 7.77
CA THR A 141 14.14 -11.86 8.21
C THR A 141 15.15 -11.74 9.35
N GLN A 142 16.18 -10.90 9.17
CA GLN A 142 17.23 -10.71 10.16
C GLN A 142 16.69 -10.16 11.47
N ILE A 143 15.76 -9.19 11.45
CA ILE A 143 15.24 -8.66 12.71
C ILE A 143 14.31 -9.64 13.44
N LEU A 144 13.61 -10.51 12.70
CA LEU A 144 12.68 -11.48 13.26
C LEU A 144 13.40 -12.68 13.87
N TRP A 145 14.47 -13.14 13.23
CA TRP A 145 15.14 -14.40 13.57
C TRP A 145 16.62 -14.27 13.94
N GLY A 146 17.25 -13.11 13.73
CA GLY A 146 18.68 -12.92 13.96
C GLY A 146 19.51 -13.84 13.07
N ASP A 147 20.59 -14.38 13.63
CA ASP A 147 21.51 -15.31 12.95
C ASP A 147 20.84 -16.64 12.57
N ASP A 148 19.74 -17.02 13.23
CA ASP A 148 18.96 -18.23 12.93
C ASP A 148 18.08 -18.08 11.68
N ALA A 149 18.07 -16.90 11.04
CA ALA A 149 17.37 -16.60 9.80
C ALA A 149 17.56 -17.65 8.70
N VAL A 150 18.78 -18.19 8.57
CA VAL A 150 19.12 -19.18 7.53
C VAL A 150 18.34 -20.49 7.71
N LEU A 151 17.99 -20.85 8.95
CA LEU A 151 17.32 -22.10 9.29
C LEU A 151 15.79 -21.98 9.24
N ILE A 152 15.23 -20.80 9.56
CA ILE A 152 13.78 -20.62 9.75
C ILE A 152 13.07 -20.20 8.45
N GLY A 153 13.76 -19.53 7.53
CA GLY A 153 13.21 -19.12 6.23
C GLY A 153 13.06 -17.61 6.09
N LYS A 154 12.31 -17.13 5.09
CA LYS A 154 12.19 -15.70 4.74
C LYS A 154 10.93 -15.06 5.32
N ALA A 155 11.05 -13.86 5.90
CA ALA A 155 9.93 -13.10 6.48
C ALA A 155 9.33 -12.22 5.40
N SER A 156 8.10 -12.54 5.00
CA SER A 156 7.34 -11.77 4.01
C SER A 156 6.34 -10.80 4.64
N ASN A 157 6.51 -10.47 5.91
CA ASN A 157 5.66 -9.53 6.65
C ASN A 157 5.67 -8.15 5.98
N LEU A 158 4.53 -7.46 6.00
CA LEU A 158 4.44 -6.05 5.62
C LEU A 158 4.75 -5.18 6.84
N TYR A 159 5.72 -4.28 6.70
CA TYR A 159 6.16 -3.40 7.78
C TYR A 159 5.47 -2.02 7.73
N GLY A 160 5.06 -1.59 6.55
CA GLY A 160 4.48 -0.29 6.26
C GLY A 160 5.52 0.83 6.33
N LEU A 161 5.07 2.07 6.09
CA LEU A 161 5.95 3.24 6.08
C LEU A 161 6.80 3.38 7.34
N ALA A 162 6.16 3.24 8.51
CA ALA A 162 6.84 3.36 9.79
C ALA A 162 7.82 2.21 10.01
N GLY A 163 7.40 0.96 9.77
CA GLY A 163 8.25 -0.19 9.98
C GLY A 163 9.48 -0.19 9.06
N GLU A 164 9.32 0.15 7.79
CA GLU A 164 10.46 0.26 6.87
C GLU A 164 11.38 1.42 7.26
N ALA A 165 10.85 2.58 7.69
CA ALA A 165 11.68 3.66 8.22
C ALA A 165 12.50 3.21 9.45
N MET A 166 11.88 2.46 10.37
CA MET A 166 12.57 1.90 11.53
C MET A 166 13.71 0.97 11.13
N LEU A 167 13.50 0.08 10.16
CA LEU A 167 14.56 -0.82 9.67
C LEU A 167 15.76 -0.04 9.12
N ASN A 168 15.51 1.06 8.42
CA ASN A 168 16.56 1.84 7.74
C ASN A 168 17.26 2.89 8.60
N PHE A 169 16.57 3.49 9.57
CA PHE A 169 17.08 4.66 10.29
C PHE A 169 16.70 4.65 11.79
N GLY A 170 16.07 3.57 12.27
CA GLY A 170 15.67 3.40 13.67
C GLY A 170 14.35 4.08 14.05
N PRO A 171 13.84 3.85 15.27
CA PRO A 171 12.53 4.35 15.73
C PRO A 171 12.32 5.86 15.61
N ALA A 172 13.36 6.65 15.87
CA ALA A 172 13.30 8.11 15.82
C ALA A 172 13.03 8.69 14.41
N SER A 173 13.22 7.89 13.36
CA SER A 173 12.98 8.30 11.97
C SER A 173 11.50 8.29 11.55
N VAL A 174 10.63 7.62 12.31
CA VAL A 174 9.22 7.44 11.95
C VAL A 174 8.49 8.78 11.72
N PRO A 175 8.61 9.80 12.61
CA PRO A 175 7.99 11.11 12.38
C PRO A 175 8.49 11.79 11.10
N ILE A 176 9.78 11.62 10.77
CA ILE A 176 10.39 12.19 9.56
C ILE A 176 9.81 11.51 8.31
N ALA A 177 9.68 10.18 8.31
CA ALA A 177 9.07 9.44 7.22
C ALA A 177 7.61 9.88 6.97
N PHE A 178 6.83 10.06 8.04
CA PHE A 178 5.47 10.61 7.95
C PHE A 178 5.43 12.05 7.44
N ALA A 179 6.39 12.90 7.83
CA ALA A 179 6.48 14.27 7.33
C ALA A 179 6.76 14.29 5.82
N VAL A 180 7.72 13.49 5.34
CA VAL A 180 8.01 13.35 3.91
C VAL A 180 6.78 12.82 3.16
N PHE A 181 6.12 11.79 3.71
CA PHE A 181 4.91 11.24 3.12
C PHE A 181 3.77 12.28 3.06
N ALA A 182 3.59 13.10 4.10
CA ALA A 182 2.61 14.17 4.11
C ALA A 182 2.88 15.24 3.03
N LEU A 183 4.15 15.52 2.72
CA LEU A 183 4.51 16.39 1.59
C LEU A 183 4.12 15.75 0.24
N CYS A 184 4.34 14.45 0.07
CA CYS A 184 3.90 13.71 -1.12
C CYS A 184 2.38 13.77 -1.31
N VAL A 185 1.61 13.48 -0.25
CA VAL A 185 0.14 13.56 -0.26
C VAL A 185 -0.33 15.00 -0.55
N SER A 186 0.34 15.99 0.02
CA SER A 186 0.06 17.42 -0.26
C SER A 186 0.32 17.78 -1.71
N GLY A 187 1.36 17.21 -2.33
CA GLY A 187 1.65 17.33 -3.75
C GLY A 187 0.53 16.74 -4.61
N VAL A 188 0.09 15.52 -4.31
CA VAL A 188 -1.05 14.87 -4.98
C VAL A 188 -2.31 15.71 -4.84
N ARG A 189 -2.61 16.21 -3.64
CA ARG A 189 -3.77 17.08 -3.39
C ARG A 189 -3.73 18.36 -4.22
N LYS A 190 -2.58 19.05 -4.27
CA LYS A 190 -2.38 20.24 -5.12
C LYS A 190 -2.54 19.90 -6.60
N PHE A 191 -2.07 18.73 -7.04
CA PHE A 191 -2.25 18.26 -8.40
C PHE A 191 -3.75 18.09 -8.73
N VAL A 192 -4.51 17.41 -7.87
CA VAL A 192 -5.96 17.20 -8.07
C VAL A 192 -6.72 18.52 -8.21
N TYR A 193 -6.45 19.50 -7.33
CA TYR A 193 -7.15 20.80 -7.39
C TYR A 193 -6.82 21.64 -8.64
N ARG A 194 -5.72 21.36 -9.33
CA ARG A 194 -5.35 22.05 -10.58
C ARG A 194 -6.02 21.44 -11.80
N LEU A 195 -6.61 20.24 -11.69
CA LEU A 195 -7.23 19.57 -12.83
C LEU A 195 -8.55 20.23 -13.21
N ARG A 196 -8.71 20.46 -14.51
CA ARG A 196 -9.99 20.88 -15.10
C ARG A 196 -10.84 19.65 -15.41
N ARG A 197 -12.16 19.84 -15.54
CA ARG A 197 -13.13 18.75 -15.80
C ARG A 197 -12.86 17.99 -17.11
N ASN A 198 -12.23 18.63 -18.09
CA ASN A 198 -11.86 18.03 -19.38
C ASN A 198 -10.35 17.70 -19.49
N ASP A 199 -9.63 17.68 -18.37
CA ASP A 199 -8.22 17.29 -18.37
C ASP A 199 -8.11 15.77 -18.34
N GLY A 200 -7.48 15.17 -19.37
CA GLY A 200 -7.26 13.73 -19.44
C GLY A 200 -6.47 13.19 -18.25
N ARG A 201 -5.67 14.02 -17.57
CA ARG A 201 -4.92 13.64 -16.36
C ARG A 201 -5.81 13.19 -15.20
N VAL A 202 -7.12 13.41 -15.26
CA VAL A 202 -8.09 12.85 -14.30
C VAL A 202 -8.00 11.32 -14.22
N PHE A 203 -7.59 10.63 -15.30
CA PHE A 203 -7.36 9.18 -15.28
C PHE A 203 -6.20 8.76 -14.35
N LEU A 204 -5.28 9.66 -13.96
CA LEU A 204 -4.22 9.38 -12.99
C LEU A 204 -4.71 9.37 -11.54
N LEU A 205 -5.89 9.94 -11.27
CA LEU A 205 -6.37 10.12 -9.89
C LEU A 205 -6.55 8.81 -9.13
N PRO A 206 -7.14 7.74 -9.70
CA PRO A 206 -7.18 6.44 -9.05
C PRO A 206 -5.79 5.94 -8.66
N THR A 207 -4.80 6.05 -9.57
CA THR A 207 -3.41 5.66 -9.30
C THR A 207 -2.81 6.45 -8.14
N PHE A 208 -2.93 7.78 -8.15
CA PHE A 208 -2.34 8.61 -7.11
C PHE A 208 -3.00 8.39 -5.74
N LEU A 209 -4.32 8.19 -5.70
CA LEU A 209 -5.00 7.86 -4.44
C LEU A 209 -4.57 6.48 -3.92
N SER A 210 -4.43 5.49 -4.81
CA SER A 210 -3.88 4.19 -4.42
C SER A 210 -2.46 4.30 -3.89
N LEU A 211 -1.60 5.12 -4.51
CA LEU A 211 -0.23 5.35 -4.01
C LEU A 211 -0.22 6.03 -2.64
N CYS A 212 -1.15 6.95 -2.36
CA CYS A 212 -1.30 7.50 -1.01
C CYS A 212 -1.70 6.41 0.00
N ILE A 213 -2.65 5.54 -0.34
CA ILE A 213 -3.08 4.48 0.59
C ILE A 213 -1.98 3.42 0.77
N LEU A 214 -1.37 2.97 -0.32
CA LEU A 214 -0.30 1.97 -0.31
C LEU A 214 0.98 2.49 0.32
N GLY A 215 1.36 3.74 0.05
CA GLY A 215 2.54 4.35 0.64
C GLY A 215 2.46 4.47 2.16
N LEU A 216 1.25 4.41 2.73
CA LEU A 216 1.04 4.37 4.17
C LEU A 216 1.12 2.94 4.74
N ILE A 217 0.46 1.98 4.09
CA ILE A 217 0.17 0.64 4.64
C ILE A 217 1.21 -0.41 4.20
N CYS A 218 1.88 -0.19 3.08
CA CYS A 218 2.77 -1.15 2.44
C CYS A 218 4.22 -0.65 2.40
N ASP A 219 5.11 -1.58 2.12
CA ASP A 219 6.55 -1.32 1.98
C ASP A 219 6.86 -0.78 0.56
N SER A 220 8.06 -0.23 0.39
CA SER A 220 8.51 0.41 -0.85
C SER A 220 8.52 -0.53 -2.06
N ASP A 221 8.78 -1.82 -1.86
CA ASP A 221 8.72 -2.85 -2.91
C ASP A 221 7.30 -3.06 -3.43
N ASN A 222 6.30 -3.12 -2.54
CA ASN A 222 4.89 -3.22 -2.89
C ASN A 222 4.40 -1.95 -3.60
N VAL A 223 4.80 -0.77 -3.12
CA VAL A 223 4.47 0.52 -3.75
C VAL A 223 5.04 0.59 -5.15
N LEU A 224 6.30 0.18 -5.33
CA LEU A 224 6.96 0.18 -6.63
C LEU A 224 6.32 -0.82 -7.60
N PHE A 225 6.05 -2.05 -7.14
CA PHE A 225 5.36 -3.05 -7.95
C PHE A 225 3.99 -2.56 -8.41
N PHE A 226 3.23 -1.93 -7.50
CA PHE A 226 1.94 -1.33 -7.84
C PHE A 226 2.08 -0.18 -8.85
N LEU A 227 3.04 0.72 -8.64
CA LEU A 227 3.32 1.83 -9.54
C LEU A 227 3.67 1.31 -10.94
N PHE A 228 4.48 0.26 -11.02
CA PHE A 228 4.81 -0.35 -12.30
C PHE A 228 3.59 -0.99 -12.93
N GLN A 229 2.87 -1.87 -12.22
CA GLN A 229 1.72 -2.59 -12.78
C GLN A 229 0.57 -1.68 -13.21
N TYR A 230 0.15 -0.75 -12.35
CA TYR A 230 -1.04 0.09 -12.58
C TYR A 230 -0.67 1.46 -13.14
N GLY A 231 0.44 2.05 -12.68
CA GLY A 231 0.89 3.35 -13.15
C GLY A 231 1.31 3.34 -14.61
N THR A 232 2.06 2.33 -15.07
CA THR A 232 2.41 2.24 -16.51
C THR A 232 1.18 2.02 -17.37
N SER A 233 0.25 1.15 -16.95
CA SER A 233 -1.00 0.90 -17.69
C SER A 233 -1.81 2.18 -17.90
N VAL A 234 -2.01 2.98 -16.85
CA VAL A 234 -2.74 4.26 -16.96
C VAL A 234 -1.93 5.29 -17.75
N ALA A 235 -0.61 5.35 -17.57
CA ALA A 235 0.25 6.25 -18.33
C ALA A 235 0.21 5.93 -19.84
N MET A 236 0.21 4.66 -20.23
CA MET A 236 0.03 4.25 -21.62
C MET A 236 -1.30 4.73 -22.18
N VAL A 237 -2.41 4.53 -21.44
CA VAL A 237 -3.72 5.03 -21.86
C VAL A 237 -3.67 6.53 -22.11
N LEU A 238 -3.06 7.31 -21.23
CA LEU A 238 -2.93 8.76 -21.42
C LEU A 238 -2.08 9.12 -22.64
N LEU A 239 -0.95 8.45 -22.83
CA LEU A 239 -0.05 8.69 -23.96
C LEU A 239 -0.73 8.41 -25.30
N PHE A 240 -1.56 7.37 -25.38
CA PHE A 240 -2.22 6.97 -26.62
C PHE A 240 -3.56 7.66 -26.88
N THR A 241 -4.28 8.10 -25.83
CA THR A 241 -5.63 8.68 -25.99
C THR A 241 -5.67 10.20 -25.86
N CYS A 242 -4.77 10.80 -25.08
CA CYS A 242 -4.81 12.23 -24.80
C CYS A 242 -3.85 12.99 -25.71
N ARG A 243 -4.35 14.03 -26.39
CA ARG A 243 -3.51 14.94 -27.17
C ARG A 243 -2.86 15.98 -26.26
N PRO A 244 -1.57 16.31 -26.44
CA PRO A 244 -0.94 17.38 -25.70
C PRO A 244 -1.60 18.71 -26.05
N VAL A 245 -2.08 19.43 -25.05
CA VAL A 245 -2.57 20.81 -25.23
C VAL A 245 -1.35 21.71 -25.39
N ARG A 246 -1.09 22.15 -26.64
CA ARG A 246 -0.08 23.17 -26.93
C ARG A 246 -0.55 24.47 -26.26
N ARG A 247 0.17 24.97 -25.25
CA ARG A 247 -0.04 26.34 -24.77
C ARG A 247 0.36 27.26 -25.91
N SER A 248 -0.61 27.92 -26.55
CA SER A 248 -0.30 29.00 -27.48
C SER A 248 0.56 30.01 -26.74
N PRO A 249 1.70 30.47 -27.31
CA PRO A 249 2.41 31.59 -26.74
C PRO A 249 1.41 32.75 -26.70
N THR A 250 1.12 33.24 -25.51
CA THR A 250 0.47 34.53 -25.34
C THR A 250 1.29 35.53 -26.16
N LEU A 251 0.70 36.05 -27.23
CA LEU A 251 1.19 37.23 -27.94
C LEU A 251 1.44 38.29 -26.86
N SER A 252 2.72 38.56 -26.57
CA SER A 252 3.09 39.73 -25.78
C SER A 252 2.58 40.94 -26.56
N GLY A 253 1.69 41.70 -25.93
CA GLY A 253 0.99 42.80 -26.54
C GLY A 253 1.95 43.76 -27.25
N SER A 254 1.66 44.02 -28.52
CA SER A 254 1.82 45.34 -29.10
C SER A 254 0.89 46.30 -28.37
N LEU A 255 1.45 47.29 -27.68
CA LEU A 255 0.99 48.67 -27.59
C LEU A 255 2.14 49.51 -27.02
#